data_AF-A0A387H8R0-F1
#
_entry.id   AF-A0A387H8R0-F1
#
_cell.length_a   1.000
_cell.length_b   1.000
_cell.length_c   1.000
_cell.angle_alpha   90.00
_cell.angle_beta   90.00
_cell.angle_gamma   90.00
#
_symmetry.space_group_name_H-M   'P 1'
#
loop_
_entity.id
_entity.type
_entity.pdbx_description
1 polymer ?
#
loop_
_entity_poly.entity_id
_entity_poly.type
_entity_poly.pdbx_seq_one_letter_code
_entity_poly.pdbx_strand_id
1 'polypeptide(L)' 'MITVGETLYAATTSSWDAALPRGGRGVLRSTDGGRSWQNISNGLQNLNATSLATAGGWLYVGTVRGGVHRMKL' A
#
# COMPACT_ATOMS: atom_id res chain seq x y z
N MET A 1 5.38 -5.76 2.07
CA MET A 1 5.58 -4.76 3.14
C MET A 1 7.00 -4.26 3.04
N ILE A 2 7.24 -2.98 3.36
CA ILE A 2 8.58 -2.40 3.47
C ILE A 2 8.65 -1.52 4.72
N THR A 3 9.87 -1.19 5.14
CA THR A 3 10.14 -0.34 6.30
C THR A 3 10.98 0.86 5.89
N VAL A 4 10.63 2.06 6.37
CA VAL A 4 11.42 3.29 6.22
C VAL A 4 11.59 3.92 7.60
N GLY A 5 12.81 3.94 8.13
CA GLY A 5 13.03 4.27 9.54
C GLY A 5 12.27 3.28 10.44
N GLU A 6 11.45 3.79 11.36
CA GLU A 6 10.57 2.98 12.21
C GLU A 6 9.16 2.79 11.61
N THR A 7 8.88 3.40 10.46
CA THR A 7 7.56 3.37 9.83
C THR A 7 7.42 2.16 8.91
N LEU A 8 6.35 1.39 9.08
CA LEU A 8 5.98 0.28 8.21
C LEU A 8 4.99 0.73 7.15
N TYR A 9 5.17 0.23 5.93
CA TYR A 9 4.25 0.41 4.82
C TYR A 9 3.83 -0.95 4.25
N ALA A 10 2.53 -1.18 4.17
CA ALA A 10 1.95 -2.42 3.66
C ALA A 10 1.07 -2.13 2.44
N ALA A 11 1.31 -2.83 1.34
CA ALA A 11 0.40 -2.86 0.21
C ALA A 11 -0.64 -3.96 0.43
N THR A 12 -1.87 -3.66 0.08
CA THR A 12 -2.99 -4.60 0.14
C THR A 12 -3.59 -4.75 -1.26
N THR A 13 -3.77 -5.98 -1.67
CA THR A 13 -4.37 -6.34 -2.95
C THR A 13 -5.71 -7.03 -2.72
N SER A 14 -6.56 -7.05 -3.75
CA SER A 14 -7.76 -7.87 -3.72
C SER A 14 -7.41 -9.35 -3.51
N SER A 15 -8.20 -10.02 -2.67
CA SER A 15 -8.20 -11.47 -2.54
C SER A 15 -9.53 -12.03 -3.04
N TRP A 16 -9.45 -13.02 -3.92
CA TRP A 16 -10.60 -13.83 -4.32
C TRP A 16 -10.71 -14.99 -3.32
N ASP A 17 -11.33 -14.71 -2.17
CA ASP A 17 -11.82 -15.79 -1.32
C ASP A 17 -13.16 -16.24 -1.90
N ALA A 18 -13.36 -17.55 -2.05
CA ALA A 18 -14.44 -18.17 -2.82
C ALA A 18 -15.86 -17.74 -2.38
N ALA A 19 -16.00 -17.12 -1.21
CA ALA A 19 -17.28 -16.63 -0.70
C ALA A 19 -17.55 -15.15 -0.98
N LEU A 20 -16.53 -14.27 -1.05
CA LEU A 20 -16.71 -12.83 -1.23
C LEU A 20 -15.45 -12.17 -1.83
N PRO A 21 -15.56 -11.40 -2.94
CA PRO A 21 -14.45 -10.57 -3.40
C PRO A 21 -14.12 -9.51 -2.34
N ARG A 22 -12.91 -9.59 -1.76
CA ARG A 22 -12.39 -8.54 -0.88
C ARG A 22 -11.47 -7.65 -1.69
N GLY A 23 -11.89 -6.41 -1.92
CA GLY A 23 -11.05 -5.42 -2.62
C GLY A 23 -9.81 -5.04 -1.81
N GLY A 24 -8.73 -4.67 -2.51
CA GLY A 24 -7.57 -4.06 -1.88
C GLY A 24 -7.92 -2.74 -1.20
N ARG A 25 -7.21 -2.41 -0.12
CA ARG A 25 -7.35 -1.15 0.62
C ARG A 25 -6.27 -0.13 0.25
N GLY A 26 -5.44 -0.43 -0.75
CA GLY A 26 -4.29 0.35 -1.17
C GLY A 26 -3.10 0.16 -0.23
N VAL A 27 -2.48 1.27 0.18
CA VAL A 27 -1.31 1.32 1.06
C VAL A 27 -1.69 1.76 2.46
N LEU A 28 -1.24 0.98 3.44
CA LEU A 28 -1.39 1.25 4.86
C LEU A 28 -0.04 1.62 5.48
N ARG A 29 -0.04 2.56 6.43
CA ARG A 29 1.12 3.02 7.19
C ARG A 29 0.94 2.70 8.67
N SER A 30 1.99 2.22 9.32
CA SER A 30 2.05 2.09 10.78
C SER A 30 3.30 2.76 11.33
N THR A 31 3.14 3.49 12.43
CA THR A 31 4.21 4.17 13.19
C THR A 31 4.40 3.56 14.58
N ASP A 32 3.71 2.46 14.89
CA ASP A 32 3.67 1.84 16.22
C ASP A 32 4.07 0.35 16.17
N GLY A 33 4.90 0.00 15.19
CA GLY A 33 5.38 -1.37 15.00
C GLY A 33 4.31 -2.34 14.48
N GLY A 34 3.28 -1.83 13.80
CA GLY A 34 2.22 -2.63 13.19
C GLY A 34 1.00 -2.90 14.08
N ARG A 35 0.90 -2.22 15.24
CA ARG A 35 -0.25 -2.35 16.16
C ARG A 35 -1.49 -1.64 15.62
N SER A 36 -1.30 -0.50 14.96
CA SER A 36 -2.36 0.21 14.25
C SER A 36 -1.88 0.63 12.85
N TRP A 37 -2.86 0.81 11.95
CA TRP A 37 -2.62 1.09 10.54
C TRP A 37 -3.53 2.21 10.05
N GLN A 38 -2.93 3.23 9.44
CA GLN A 38 -3.64 4.32 8.77
C GLN A 38 -3.60 4.12 7.26
N ASN A 39 -4.73 4.34 6.58
CA ASN A 39 -4.77 4.30 5.13
C ASN A 39 -4.17 5.60 4.55
N ILE A 40 -3.13 5.47 3.73
CA ILE A 40 -2.45 6.60 3.08
C ILE A 40 -2.65 6.62 1.57
N SER A 41 -3.67 5.90 1.08
CA SER A 41 -3.90 5.71 -0.35
C SER A 41 -4.52 6.92 -1.06
N ASN A 42 -4.49 8.10 -0.45
CA ASN A 42 -5.06 9.29 -1.06
C ASN A 42 -4.37 9.59 -2.40
N GLY A 43 -5.16 9.75 -3.46
CA GLY A 43 -4.67 9.95 -4.82
C GLY A 43 -4.31 8.68 -5.60
N LEU A 44 -4.37 7.48 -4.99
CA LEU A 44 -4.33 6.22 -5.75
C LEU A 44 -5.68 6.00 -6.44
N GLN A 45 -5.65 5.95 -7.77
CA GLN A 45 -6.84 5.62 -8.57
C GLN A 45 -7.21 4.14 -8.46
N ASN A 46 -6.24 3.28 -8.11
CA ASN A 46 -6.43 1.85 -7.96
C ASN A 46 -5.89 1.36 -6.61
N LEU A 47 -6.77 0.79 -5.79
CA LEU A 47 -6.45 0.33 -4.44
C LEU A 47 -5.92 -1.11 -4.39
N ASN A 48 -5.82 -1.80 -5.53
CA ASN A 48 -5.17 -3.11 -5.59
C ASN A 48 -3.66 -2.95 -5.71
N ALA A 49 -3.03 -2.59 -4.59
CA ALA A 49 -1.58 -2.40 -4.49
C ALA A 49 -0.87 -3.75 -4.33
N THR A 50 0.13 -4.00 -5.17
CA THR A 50 0.83 -5.31 -5.28
C THR A 50 2.30 -5.23 -4.92
N SER A 51 2.93 -4.08 -5.11
CA SER A 51 4.36 -3.89 -4.82
C SER A 51 4.63 -2.50 -4.23
N LEU A 52 5.69 -2.43 -3.42
CA LEU A 52 6.17 -1.19 -2.80
C LEU A 52 7.69 -1.08 -3.02
N ALA A 53 8.16 0.13 -3.32
CA ALA A 53 9.59 0.46 -3.38
C ALA A 53 9.80 1.91 -2.92
N THR A 54 11.00 2.26 -2.46
CA THR A 54 11.32 3.62 -2.02
C THR A 54 12.54 4.15 -2.72
N ALA A 55 12.50 5.43 -3.09
CA ALA A 55 13.66 6.16 -3.62
C ALA A 55 13.44 7.66 -3.48
N GLY A 56 14.49 8.39 -3.09
CA GLY A 56 14.49 9.87 -3.09
C GLY A 56 13.36 10.53 -2.27
N GLY A 57 12.96 9.94 -1.14
CA GLY A 57 11.87 10.46 -0.31
C GLY A 57 10.46 10.15 -0.84
N TRP A 58 10.35 9.26 -1.83
CA TRP A 58 9.08 8.80 -2.38
C TRP A 58 8.87 7.31 -2.09
N LEU A 59 7.60 6.97 -1.90
CA LEU A 59 7.09 5.60 -1.92
C LEU A 59 6.41 5.35 -3.26
N TYR A 60 6.92 4.37 -3.99
CA TYR A 60 6.38 3.88 -5.25
C TYR A 60 5.48 2.68 -4.99
N VAL A 61 4.32 2.66 -5.66
CA VAL A 61 3.26 1.67 -5.47
C VAL A 61 2.88 1.10 -6.83
N GLY A 62 3.14 -0.19 -7.04
CA GLY A 62 2.63 -0.91 -8.21
C GLY A 62 1.20 -1.37 -7.98
N THR A 63 0.33 -1.18 -8.97
CA THR A 63 -1.09 -1.57 -8.88
C THR A 63 -1.48 -2.59 -9.95
N VAL A 64 -2.47 -3.43 -9.64
CA VAL A 64 -3.01 -4.41 -10.60
C VAL A 64 -3.56 -3.67 -11.82
N ARG A 65 -2.93 -3.82 -13.00
CA ARG A 65 -3.36 -3.21 -14.27
C ARG A 65 -3.40 -1.67 -14.29
N GLY A 66 -2.91 -0.98 -13.25
CA GLY A 66 -2.96 0.48 -13.13
C GLY A 66 -1.61 1.19 -13.19
N GLY A 67 -0.50 0.46 -13.40
CA GLY A 67 0.84 1.02 -13.46
C GLY A 67 1.43 1.35 -12.08
N VAL A 68 2.40 2.26 -12.05
CA VAL A 68 3.14 2.67 -10.83
C VAL A 68 2.74 4.08 -10.44
N HIS A 69 2.32 4.26 -9.19
CA HIS A 69 2.06 5.55 -8.57
C HIS A 69 3.16 5.90 -7.58
N ARG A 70 3.30 7.17 -7.23
CA ARG A 70 4.19 7.62 -6.15
C ARG A 70 3.43 8.45 -5.13
N MET A 71 3.83 8.33 -3.87
CA MET A 71 3.36 9.13 -2.77
C MET A 71 4.54 9.63 -1.95
N LYS A 72 4.40 10.82 -1.36
CA LYS A 72 5.46 11.43 -0.57
C LYS A 72 5.54 10.71 0.78
N LEU A 73 6.76 10.40 1.22
CA LEU A 73 7.02 9.87 2.55
C LEU A 73 6.90 10.96 3.63
#